data_AF-A0A4Y1ZRY7-F1
#
_entry.id   AF-A0A4Y1ZRY7-F1
#
_cell.length_a   1.000
_cell.length_b   1.000
_cell.length_c   1.000
_cell.angle_alpha   90.00
_cell.angle_beta   90.00
_cell.angle_gamma   90.00
#
_symmetry.space_group_name_H-M   'P 1'
#
loop_
_entity.id
_entity.type
_entity.pdbx_description
1 polymer ?
#
loop_
_entity_poly.entity_id
_entity_poly.type
_entity_poly.pdbx_seq_one_letter_code
_entity_poly.pdbx_strand_id
1 'polypeptide(L)'
;MFAKAEVSVKKILRSAALNIWEDNWDNRETGRSTHDIVPRVSNKPVGWNREEIMFVTGHGPFPSYIHRFNLRTHDNCSCGEKGDPMHYATKCRFTLSWHFQTPTVALKLQWLKSILTNNL
;
A
#
# COMPACT_ATOMS: atom_id res chain seq x y z
N MET A 1 34.84 -12.80 -26.30
CA MET A 1 34.91 -11.41 -25.79
C MET A 1 33.56 -10.67 -25.82
N PHE A 2 32.57 -11.08 -26.62
CA PHE A 2 31.29 -10.37 -26.81
C PHE A 2 30.27 -10.46 -25.64
N ALA A 3 30.26 -11.52 -24.84
CA ALA A 3 29.30 -11.69 -23.74
C ALA A 3 29.49 -10.71 -22.55
N LYS A 4 30.72 -10.23 -22.30
CA LYS A 4 31.01 -9.26 -21.21
C LYS A 4 30.40 -7.87 -21.46
N ALA A 5 30.33 -7.45 -22.73
CA ALA A 5 29.73 -6.17 -23.10
C ALA A 5 28.20 -6.19 -22.97
N GLU A 6 27.56 -7.30 -23.34
CA GLU A 6 26.10 -7.48 -23.25
C GLU A 6 25.60 -7.53 -21.78
N VAL A 7 26.34 -8.20 -20.90
CA VAL A 7 26.08 -8.21 -19.45
C VAL A 7 26.21 -6.80 -18.86
N SER A 8 27.13 -5.98 -19.38
CA SER A 8 27.33 -4.60 -18.94
C SER A 8 26.13 -3.70 -19.31
N VAL A 9 25.64 -3.78 -20.56
CA VAL A 9 24.50 -2.99 -21.02
C VAL A 9 23.22 -3.32 -20.25
N LYS A 10 22.92 -4.61 -20.04
CA LYS A 10 21.74 -5.04 -19.26
C LYS A 10 21.78 -4.50 -17.82
N LYS A 11 22.96 -4.49 -17.19
CA LYS A 11 23.16 -3.95 -15.84
C LYS A 11 22.91 -2.43 -15.79
N ILE A 12 23.46 -1.70 -16.77
CA ILE A 12 23.30 -0.24 -16.88
C ILE A 12 21.81 0.12 -17.06
N LEU A 13 21.12 -0.54 -18.01
CA LEU A 13 19.70 -0.29 -18.26
C LEU A 13 18.83 -0.58 -17.05
N ARG A 14 19.09 -1.69 -16.35
CA ARG A 14 18.36 -2.04 -15.12
C ARG A 14 18.57 -0.99 -14.02
N SER A 15 19.80 -0.51 -13.85
CA SER A 15 20.11 0.53 -12.87
C SER A 15 19.41 1.86 -13.22
N ALA A 16 19.43 2.25 -14.49
CA ALA A 16 18.76 3.46 -14.96
C ALA A 16 17.24 3.38 -14.74
N ALA A 17 16.62 2.23 -15.09
CA ALA A 17 15.19 2.01 -14.88
C ALA A 17 14.81 2.06 -13.39
N LEU A 18 15.63 1.47 -12.51
CA LEU A 18 15.40 1.53 -11.06
C LEU A 18 15.51 2.96 -10.52
N ASN A 19 16.48 3.74 -10.98
CA ASN A 19 16.62 5.14 -10.55
C ASN A 19 15.42 6.00 -11.00
N ILE A 20 14.96 5.82 -12.25
CA ILE A 20 13.75 6.49 -12.74
C ILE A 20 12.53 6.07 -11.93
N TRP A 21 12.42 4.78 -11.59
CA TRP A 21 11.30 4.30 -10.81
C TRP A 21 11.32 4.83 -9.38
N GLU A 22 12.47 4.85 -8.71
CA GLU A 22 12.65 5.43 -7.38
C GLU A 22 12.26 6.92 -7.38
N ASP A 23 12.75 7.70 -8.35
CA ASP A 23 12.41 9.12 -8.46
C ASP A 23 10.90 9.35 -8.65
N ASN A 24 10.26 8.55 -9.51
CA ASN A 24 8.80 8.57 -9.63
C ASN A 24 8.10 8.12 -8.34
N TRP A 25 8.69 7.19 -7.60
CA TRP A 25 8.13 6.66 -6.36
C TRP A 25 8.16 7.71 -5.25
N ASP A 26 9.25 8.46 -5.14
CA ASP A 26 9.42 9.53 -4.15
C ASP A 26 8.53 10.75 -4.46
N ASN A 27 8.39 11.13 -5.73
CA ASN A 27 7.73 12.37 -6.11
C ASN A 27 6.23 12.26 -6.43
N ARG A 28 5.65 11.06 -6.54
CA ARG A 28 4.21 10.90 -6.82
C ARG A 28 3.35 11.23 -5.60
N GLU A 29 2.17 11.81 -5.82
CA GLU A 29 1.21 12.08 -4.72
C GLU A 29 0.35 10.87 -4.33
N THR A 30 0.21 9.88 -5.22
CA THR A 30 -0.61 8.69 -4.97
C THR A 30 0.20 7.57 -4.31
N GLY A 31 -0.50 6.68 -3.60
CA GLY A 31 0.13 5.50 -2.99
C GLY A 31 1.05 5.80 -1.80
N ARG A 32 0.93 6.97 -1.16
CA ARG A 32 1.82 7.39 -0.06
C ARG A 32 1.82 6.42 1.12
N SER A 33 0.68 5.84 1.47
CA SER A 33 0.63 4.80 2.52
C SER A 33 1.55 3.60 2.23
N THR A 34 1.69 3.23 0.95
CA THR A 34 2.60 2.15 0.54
C THR A 34 4.04 2.63 0.51
N HIS A 35 4.29 3.86 0.04
CA HIS A 35 5.62 4.50 0.06
C HIS A 35 6.18 4.64 1.47
N ASP A 36 5.36 5.09 2.44
CA ASP A 36 5.78 5.27 3.83
C ASP A 36 6.28 3.95 4.47
N ILE A 37 5.75 2.80 4.02
CA ILE A 37 6.13 1.47 4.51
C ILE A 37 7.26 0.88 3.68
N VAL A 38 7.21 1.05 2.36
CA VAL A 38 8.19 0.55 1.39
C VAL A 38 8.76 1.74 0.62
N PRO A 39 9.70 2.49 1.21
CA PRO A 39 10.21 3.73 0.62
C PRO A 39 11.18 3.48 -0.54
N ARG A 40 11.74 2.27 -0.64
CA ARG A 40 12.71 1.89 -1.68
C ARG A 40 12.08 0.94 -2.67
N VAL A 41 12.16 1.27 -3.96
CA VAL A 41 11.78 0.34 -5.02
C VAL A 41 12.75 -0.83 -5.08
N SER A 42 12.21 -2.02 -5.35
CA SER A 42 12.98 -3.24 -5.40
C SER A 42 12.30 -4.23 -6.35
N ASN A 43 13.12 -5.07 -6.98
CA ASN A 43 12.60 -6.19 -7.77
C ASN A 43 12.27 -7.41 -6.91
N LYS A 44 12.43 -7.31 -5.58
CA LYS A 44 12.01 -8.35 -4.63
C LYS A 44 10.62 -8.03 -4.12
N PRO A 45 9.70 -9.01 -4.05
CA PRO A 45 8.40 -8.80 -3.43
C PRO A 45 8.56 -8.52 -1.94
N VAL A 46 7.63 -7.75 -1.37
CA VAL A 46 7.65 -7.32 0.04
C VAL A 46 7.22 -8.46 0.99
N GLY A 47 6.64 -9.55 0.45
CA GLY A 47 6.22 -10.72 1.21
C GLY A 47 4.85 -10.60 1.86
N TRP A 48 4.10 -9.53 1.58
CA TRP A 48 2.74 -9.34 2.09
C TRP A 48 1.75 -10.32 1.46
N ASN A 49 0.82 -10.81 2.27
CA ASN A 49 -0.33 -11.57 1.80
C ASN A 49 -1.35 -10.65 1.11
N ARG A 50 -2.41 -11.25 0.56
CA ARG A 50 -3.42 -10.53 -0.23
C ARG A 50 -4.15 -9.48 0.62
N GLU A 51 -4.49 -9.81 1.85
CA GLU A 51 -5.25 -8.99 2.78
C GLU A 51 -4.42 -7.78 3.23
N GLU A 52 -3.14 -7.98 3.53
CA GLU A 52 -2.17 -6.93 3.85
C GLU A 52 -1.96 -5.97 2.67
N ILE A 53 -1.80 -6.51 1.45
CA ILE A 53 -1.71 -5.70 0.23
C ILE A 53 -2.95 -4.83 0.08
N MET A 54 -4.15 -5.42 0.19
CA MET A 54 -5.42 -4.70 0.09
C MET A 54 -5.52 -3.60 1.15
N PHE A 55 -5.16 -3.92 2.40
CA PHE A 55 -5.23 -3.00 3.52
C PHE A 55 -4.30 -1.79 3.35
N VAL A 56 -3.01 -2.01 3.06
CA VAL A 56 -2.00 -0.94 2.95
C VAL A 56 -2.25 -0.04 1.76
N THR A 57 -2.61 -0.63 0.62
CA THR A 57 -2.86 0.12 -0.62
C THR A 57 -4.23 0.78 -0.64
N GLY A 58 -5.13 0.38 0.27
CA GLY A 58 -6.54 0.73 0.20
C GLY A 58 -7.25 0.15 -1.01
N HIS A 59 -6.72 -0.92 -1.60
CA HIS A 59 -7.32 -1.63 -2.73
C HIS A 59 -8.27 -2.74 -2.27
N GLY A 60 -9.10 -3.22 -3.19
CA GLY A 60 -9.96 -4.38 -2.97
C GLY A 60 -11.42 -4.00 -2.77
N PRO A 61 -12.19 -4.75 -1.96
CA PRO A 61 -13.64 -4.58 -1.84
C PRO A 61 -14.05 -3.40 -0.94
N PHE A 62 -13.20 -2.37 -0.82
CA PHE A 62 -13.50 -1.19 -0.04
C PHE A 62 -14.38 -0.23 -0.85
N PRO A 63 -15.53 0.24 -0.31
CA PRO A 63 -16.38 1.22 -0.99
C PRO A 63 -15.63 2.43 -1.53
N SER A 64 -14.66 2.96 -0.77
CA SER A 64 -13.80 4.08 -1.19
C SER A 64 -12.92 3.78 -2.39
N TYR A 65 -12.42 2.55 -2.50
CA TYR A 65 -11.66 2.11 -3.66
C TYR A 65 -12.56 1.96 -4.89
N ILE A 66 -13.69 1.27 -4.74
CA ILE A 66 -14.65 1.00 -5.83
C ILE A 66 -15.23 2.32 -6.37
N HIS A 67 -15.51 3.27 -5.48
CA HIS A 67 -15.99 4.61 -5.85
C HIS A 67 -14.97 5.37 -6.71
N ARG A 68 -13.67 5.27 -6.41
CA ARG A 68 -12.60 5.91 -7.20
C ARG A 68 -12.59 5.46 -8.67
N PHE A 69 -13.05 4.25 -8.96
CA PHE A 69 -13.18 3.73 -10.33
C PHE A 69 -14.55 3.97 -10.96
N ASN A 70 -15.40 4.79 -10.34
CA ASN A 70 -16.77 5.06 -10.78
C ASN A 70 -17.64 3.80 -10.90
N LEU A 71 -17.27 2.71 -10.20
CA LEU A 71 -18.06 1.47 -10.14
C LEU A 71 -19.14 1.52 -9.05
N ARG A 72 -19.11 2.56 -8.20
CA ARG A 72 -20.11 2.85 -7.18
C ARG A 72 -20.32 4.36 -7.07
N THR A 73 -21.55 4.78 -6.78
CA THR A 73 -21.95 6.19 -6.68
C THR A 73 -21.43 6.91 -5.43
N HIS A 74 -21.10 6.17 -4.36
CA HIS A 74 -20.60 6.73 -3.11
C HIS A 74 -19.54 5.83 -2.47
N ASP A 75 -18.70 6.42 -1.61
CA ASP A 75 -17.62 5.72 -0.91
C ASP A 75 -18.01 5.20 0.49
N ASN A 76 -19.27 5.33 0.89
CA ASN A 76 -19.71 4.92 2.23
C ASN A 76 -19.77 3.39 2.44
N CYS A 77 -19.37 2.99 3.64
CA CYS A 77 -19.71 1.72 4.30
C CYS A 77 -21.22 1.65 4.57
N SER A 78 -21.75 0.45 4.75
CA SER A 78 -23.14 0.22 5.18
C SER A 78 -23.49 0.83 6.54
N CYS A 79 -22.51 1.30 7.32
CA CYS A 79 -22.74 2.01 8.57
C CYS A 79 -22.86 3.53 8.39
N GLY A 80 -22.73 4.05 7.17
CA GLY A 80 -22.89 5.47 6.83
C GLY A 80 -21.58 6.26 6.72
N GLU A 81 -20.50 5.79 7.33
CA GLU A 81 -19.16 6.41 7.27
C GLU A 81 -18.39 6.00 6.02
N LYS A 82 -17.28 6.69 5.73
CA LYS A 82 -16.38 6.34 4.62
C LYS A 82 -15.88 4.89 4.74
N GLY A 83 -16.09 4.09 3.69
CA GLY A 83 -15.67 2.70 3.62
C GLY A 83 -14.24 2.55 3.14
N ASP A 84 -13.27 2.98 3.95
CA ASP A 84 -11.84 2.77 3.74
C ASP A 84 -11.27 1.74 4.74
N PRO A 85 -10.07 1.18 4.51
CA PRO A 85 -9.52 0.14 5.38
C PRO A 85 -9.37 0.60 6.84
N MET A 86 -8.99 1.86 7.06
CA MET A 86 -8.82 2.41 8.41
C MET A 86 -10.14 2.40 9.17
N HIS A 87 -11.24 2.78 8.53
CA HIS A 87 -12.56 2.73 9.11
C HIS A 87 -12.93 1.31 9.58
N TYR A 88 -12.75 0.30 8.72
CA TYR A 88 -13.02 -1.09 9.08
C TYR A 88 -12.11 -1.61 10.20
N ALA A 89 -10.84 -1.20 10.22
CA ALA A 89 -9.90 -1.65 11.23
C ALA A 89 -10.10 -1.01 12.61
N THR A 90 -10.79 0.13 12.72
CA THR A 90 -10.75 0.93 13.95
C THR A 90 -12.09 1.47 14.44
N LYS A 91 -13.12 1.57 13.58
CA LYS A 91 -14.36 2.33 13.88
C LYS A 91 -15.65 1.66 13.43
N CYS A 92 -15.62 0.76 12.45
CA CYS A 92 -16.85 0.22 11.86
C CYS A 92 -17.64 -0.63 12.88
N ARG A 93 -18.91 -0.29 13.10
CA ARG A 93 -19.78 -1.05 14.00
C ARG A 93 -19.96 -2.53 13.62
N PHE A 94 -19.67 -2.89 12.37
CA PHE A 94 -19.81 -4.26 11.89
C PHE A 94 -18.54 -5.11 12.06
N THR A 95 -17.42 -4.51 12.42
CA THR A 95 -16.13 -5.21 12.62
C THR A 95 -15.58 -5.02 14.04
N LEU A 96 -16.44 -4.68 15.00
CA LEU A 96 -16.07 -4.40 16.40
C LEU A 96 -15.16 -5.47 17.04
N SER A 97 -15.43 -6.76 16.76
CA SER A 97 -14.65 -7.88 17.31
C SER A 97 -13.20 -7.96 16.78
N TRP A 98 -12.91 -7.26 15.68
CA TRP A 98 -11.63 -7.28 14.98
C TRP A 98 -10.94 -5.91 14.98
N HIS A 99 -11.43 -4.99 15.82
CA HIS A 99 -10.86 -3.66 15.88
C HIS A 99 -9.46 -3.67 16.49
N PHE A 100 -8.56 -3.01 15.77
CA PHE A 100 -7.31 -2.53 16.32
C PHE A 100 -7.54 -1.21 17.06
N GLN A 101 -6.64 -0.89 17.99
CA GLN A 101 -6.63 0.41 18.62
C GLN A 101 -6.46 1.50 17.56
N THR A 102 -7.29 2.55 17.61
CA THR A 102 -7.17 3.67 16.67
C THR A 102 -5.84 4.39 16.91
N PRO A 103 -4.96 4.51 15.89
CA PRO A 103 -3.71 5.24 16.05
C PRO A 103 -3.96 6.75 16.06
N THR A 104 -3.08 7.50 16.73
CA THR A 104 -2.97 8.94 16.50
C THR A 104 -2.36 9.19 15.11
N VAL A 105 -2.57 10.40 14.57
CA VAL A 105 -2.01 10.78 13.25
C VAL A 105 -0.49 10.59 13.23
N ALA A 106 0.20 10.99 14.29
CA ALA A 106 1.65 10.88 14.42
C ALA A 106 2.16 9.41 14.44
N LEU A 107 1.36 8.48 14.97
CA LEU A 107 1.74 7.08 15.12
C LEU A 107 1.20 6.17 14.01
N LYS A 108 0.47 6.72 13.03
CA LYS A 108 -0.19 5.94 11.98
C LYS A 108 0.77 4.99 11.25
N LEU A 109 1.97 5.47 10.90
CA LEU A 109 2.94 4.64 10.19
C LEU A 109 3.49 3.50 11.06
N GLN A 110 3.82 3.78 12.32
CA GLN A 110 4.29 2.75 13.25
C GLN A 110 3.21 1.71 13.52
N TRP A 111 1.96 2.16 13.65
CA TRP A 111 0.81 1.28 13.80
C TRP A 111 0.61 0.38 12.58
N LEU A 112 0.68 0.93 11.37
CA LEU A 112 0.62 0.13 10.13
C LEU A 112 1.73 -0.92 10.09
N LYS A 113 2.97 -0.53 10.42
CA LYS A 113 4.09 -1.46 10.51
C LYS A 113 3.84 -2.55 11.54
N SER A 114 3.28 -2.24 12.71
CA SER A 114 2.98 -3.25 13.73
C SER A 114 1.94 -4.28 13.26
N ILE A 115 0.94 -3.88 12.48
CA ILE A 115 -0.04 -4.81 11.90
C ILE A 115 0.65 -5.78 10.94
N LEU A 116 1.56 -5.29 10.12
CA LEU A 116 2.26 -6.08 9.10
C LEU A 116 3.35 -7.00 9.67
N THR A 117 3.87 -6.69 10.87
CA THR A 117 4.89 -7.51 11.53
C THR A 117 4.31 -8.49 12.53
N ASN A 118 3.10 -8.24 13.00
CA ASN A 118 2.40 -9.14 13.90
C ASN A 118 1.74 -10.24 13.05
N ASN A 119 2.45 -11.36 12.89
CA ASN A 119 1.78 -12.61 12.56
C ASN A 119 0.78 -12.89 13.69
N LEU A 120 -0.52 -12.76 13.41
CA LEU A 120 -1.58 -13.31 14.26
C LEU A 120 -1.47 -14.84 14.27
#